data_AF-A0A7V8YL59-F1
#
_entry.id   AF-A0A7V8YL59-F1
#
_cell.length_a   1.000
_cell.length_b   1.000
_cell.length_c   1.000
_cell.angle_alpha   90.00
_cell.angle_beta   90.00
_cell.angle_gamma   90.00
#
_symmetry.space_group_name_H-M   'P 1'
#
loop_
_entity.id
_entity.type
_entity.pdbx_description
1 polymer ?
#
loop_
_entity_poly.entity_id
_entity_poly.type
_entity_poly.pdbx_seq_one_letter_code
_entity_poly.pdbx_strand_id
1 'polypeptide(L)'
;MASDVQPGESVARRYAVLRPYLDERQRRLVLAAEAAELGRGGIKMVALATGVHPDTVAKGVRELEGGAEPSGRVRAPGGGRKAATETDPGLAPALKALVDPHT
;
A
#
# COMPACT_ATOMS: atom_id res chain seq x y z
N MET A 1 -25.74 -5.87 -28.65
CA MET A 1 -25.24 -4.49 -28.62
C MET A 1 -24.23 -4.40 -27.49
N ALA A 2 -22.96 -4.63 -27.77
CA ALA A 2 -21.89 -4.43 -26.79
C ALA A 2 -21.77 -2.91 -26.61
N SER A 3 -22.27 -2.41 -25.49
CA SER A 3 -22.16 -0.99 -25.14
C SER A 3 -20.68 -0.63 -25.06
N ASP A 4 -20.24 0.34 -25.88
CA ASP A 4 -18.97 1.05 -25.75
C ASP A 4 -18.95 1.79 -24.40
N VAL A 5 -18.70 1.05 -23.33
CA VAL A 5 -18.50 1.61 -22.00
C VAL A 5 -17.26 2.48 -22.12
N GLN A 6 -17.41 3.78 -21.89
CA GLN A 6 -16.28 4.70 -21.90
C GLN A 6 -15.22 4.19 -20.91
N PRO A 7 -13.94 4.10 -21.28
CA PRO A 7 -12.92 3.46 -20.44
C PRO A 7 -12.89 3.97 -19.00
N GLY A 8 -13.08 5.29 -18.79
CA GLY A 8 -13.20 5.88 -17.46
C GLY A 8 -14.40 5.37 -16.65
N GLU A 9 -15.55 5.17 -17.27
CA GLU A 9 -16.76 4.63 -16.59
C GLU A 9 -16.55 3.17 -16.16
N SER A 10 -15.84 2.38 -16.97
CA SER A 10 -15.46 1.01 -16.60
C SER A 10 -14.54 0.99 -15.37
N VAL A 11 -13.54 1.87 -15.34
CA VAL A 11 -12.62 2.03 -14.20
C VAL A 11 -13.38 2.43 -12.93
N ALA A 12 -14.27 3.44 -13.04
CA ALA A 12 -15.07 3.91 -11.91
C ALA A 12 -15.90 2.80 -11.28
N ARG A 13 -16.60 2.00 -12.11
CA ARG A 13 -17.44 0.89 -11.64
C ARG A 13 -16.63 -0.20 -10.96
N ARG A 14 -15.52 -0.63 -11.56
CA ARG A 14 -14.63 -1.64 -10.95
C ARG A 14 -14.06 -1.15 -9.62
N TYR A 15 -13.57 0.09 -9.58
CA TYR A 15 -13.01 0.67 -8.37
C TYR A 15 -14.04 0.82 -7.25
N ALA A 16 -15.26 1.25 -7.57
CA ALA A 16 -16.33 1.40 -6.57
C ALA A 16 -16.67 0.07 -5.87
N VAL A 17 -16.68 -1.03 -6.62
CA VAL A 17 -16.94 -2.39 -6.08
C VAL A 17 -15.79 -2.87 -5.20
N LEU A 18 -14.54 -2.64 -5.62
CA LEU A 18 -13.36 -3.17 -4.92
C LEU A 18 -12.94 -2.32 -3.71
N ARG A 19 -13.15 -1.00 -3.77
CA ARG A 19 -12.64 -0.02 -2.77
C ARG A 19 -12.86 -0.42 -1.31
N PRO A 20 -14.01 -0.99 -0.88
CA PRO A 20 -14.23 -1.39 0.53
C PRO A 20 -13.33 -2.54 1.00
N TYR A 21 -12.82 -3.36 0.08
CA TYR A 21 -12.02 -4.55 0.37
C TYR A 21 -10.52 -4.31 0.27
N LEU A 22 -10.12 -3.11 -0.19
CA LEU A 22 -8.74 -2.75 -0.43
C LEU A 22 -8.23 -1.79 0.63
N ASP A 23 -7.01 -2.02 1.11
CA ASP A 23 -6.28 -1.03 1.90
C ASP A 23 -5.84 0.18 1.05
N GLU A 24 -5.28 1.21 1.69
CA GLU A 24 -4.88 2.44 1.00
C GLU A 24 -3.79 2.23 -0.07
N ARG A 25 -2.87 1.30 0.16
CA ARG A 25 -1.82 0.96 -0.79
C ARG A 25 -2.41 0.21 -1.97
N GLN A 26 -3.18 -0.83 -1.71
CA GLN A 26 -3.86 -1.64 -2.72
C GLN A 26 -4.77 -0.80 -3.61
N ARG A 27 -5.56 0.12 -3.02
CA ARG A 27 -6.37 1.10 -3.77
C ARG A 27 -5.52 1.88 -4.77
N ARG A 28 -4.36 2.36 -4.32
CA ARG A 28 -3.44 3.13 -5.17
C ARG A 28 -2.86 2.30 -6.32
N LEU A 29 -2.48 1.06 -6.06
CA LEU A 29 -1.89 0.17 -7.08
C LEU A 29 -2.91 -0.22 -8.15
N VAL A 30 -4.17 -0.48 -7.77
CA VAL A 30 -5.25 -0.72 -8.74
C VAL A 30 -5.44 0.50 -9.65
N LEU A 31 -5.54 1.70 -9.08
CA LEU A 31 -5.69 2.93 -9.88
C LEU A 31 -4.49 3.17 -10.81
N ALA A 32 -3.29 2.85 -10.36
CA ALA A 32 -2.08 2.96 -11.16
C ALA A 32 -2.05 1.97 -12.33
N ALA A 33 -2.48 0.72 -12.11
CA ALA A 33 -2.59 -0.26 -13.17
C ALA A 33 -3.60 0.19 -14.25
N GLU A 34 -4.77 0.69 -13.84
CA GLU A 34 -5.76 1.24 -14.79
C GLU A 34 -5.22 2.45 -15.55
N ALA A 35 -4.44 3.32 -14.89
CA ALA A 35 -3.83 4.47 -15.54
C ALA A 35 -2.75 4.07 -16.56
N ALA A 36 -1.99 3.00 -16.28
CA ALA A 36 -0.99 2.46 -17.19
C ALA A 36 -1.63 1.89 -18.46
N GLU A 37 -2.70 1.10 -18.32
CA GLU A 37 -3.46 0.53 -19.45
C GLU A 37 -4.04 1.62 -20.37
N LEU A 38 -4.45 2.76 -19.79
CA LEU A 38 -4.97 3.91 -20.53
C LEU A 38 -3.88 4.76 -21.21
N GLY A 39 -2.60 4.55 -20.88
CA GLY A 39 -1.48 5.26 -21.47
C GLY A 39 -1.47 6.77 -21.21
N ARG A 40 -1.15 7.56 -22.24
CA ARG A 40 -0.97 9.01 -22.10
C ARG A 40 -2.27 9.68 -21.61
N GLY A 41 -2.19 10.33 -20.45
CA GLY A 41 -3.35 10.98 -19.83
C GLY A 41 -4.18 10.06 -18.93
N GLY A 42 -3.83 8.77 -18.82
CA GLY A 42 -4.51 7.78 -17.98
C GLY A 42 -4.65 8.24 -16.53
N ILE A 43 -3.61 8.84 -15.93
CA ILE A 43 -3.66 9.41 -14.57
C ILE A 43 -4.83 10.39 -14.41
N LYS A 44 -4.98 11.34 -15.36
CA LYS A 44 -6.04 12.34 -15.30
C LYS A 44 -7.41 11.70 -15.50
N MET A 45 -7.54 10.76 -16.45
CA MET A 45 -8.80 10.06 -16.70
C MET A 45 -9.25 9.21 -15.51
N VAL A 46 -8.36 8.44 -14.90
CA VAL A 46 -8.63 7.63 -13.71
C VAL A 46 -9.02 8.51 -12.52
N ALA A 47 -8.28 9.60 -12.29
CA ALA A 47 -8.58 10.54 -11.21
C ALA A 47 -10.00 11.16 -11.36
N LEU A 48 -10.34 11.61 -12.58
CA LEU A 48 -11.67 12.13 -12.87
C LEU A 48 -12.77 11.08 -12.70
N ALA A 49 -12.55 9.87 -13.20
CA ALA A 49 -13.51 8.78 -13.14
C ALA A 49 -13.79 8.29 -11.71
N THR A 50 -12.78 8.27 -10.86
CA THR A 50 -12.85 7.68 -9.50
C THR A 50 -13.00 8.71 -8.40
N GLY A 51 -12.82 10.01 -8.70
CA GLY A 51 -12.79 11.09 -7.73
C GLY A 51 -11.52 11.09 -6.84
N VAL A 52 -10.54 10.23 -7.14
CA VAL A 52 -9.28 10.17 -6.39
C VAL A 52 -8.33 11.27 -6.87
N HIS A 53 -7.57 11.85 -5.94
CA HIS A 53 -6.58 12.88 -6.29
C HIS A 53 -5.54 12.36 -7.31
N PRO A 54 -5.21 13.12 -8.37
CA PRO A 54 -4.25 12.70 -9.40
C PRO A 54 -2.90 12.26 -8.82
N ASP A 55 -2.39 12.94 -7.80
CA ASP A 55 -1.12 12.59 -7.15
C ASP A 55 -1.14 11.22 -6.48
N THR A 56 -2.31 10.77 -5.99
CA THR A 56 -2.45 9.42 -5.44
C THR A 56 -2.26 8.40 -6.56
N VAL A 57 -2.90 8.60 -7.71
CA VAL A 57 -2.72 7.73 -8.89
C VAL A 57 -1.26 7.75 -9.36
N ALA A 58 -0.66 8.93 -9.51
CA ALA A 58 0.73 9.10 -9.92
C ALA A 58 1.73 8.47 -8.93
N LYS A 59 1.44 8.50 -7.62
CA LYS A 59 2.25 7.82 -6.61
C LYS A 59 2.19 6.30 -6.78
N GLY A 60 1.03 5.73 -7.13
CA GLY A 60 0.92 4.31 -7.41
C GLY A 60 1.68 3.88 -8.66
N VAL A 61 1.65 4.72 -9.71
CA VAL A 61 2.43 4.47 -10.95
C VAL A 61 3.92 4.39 -10.62
N ARG A 62 4.45 5.39 -9.91
CA ARG A 62 5.86 5.39 -9.47
C ARG A 62 6.21 4.18 -8.59
N GLU A 63 5.26 3.71 -7.79
CA GLU A 63 5.46 2.55 -6.92
C GLU A 63 5.54 1.24 -7.72
N LEU A 64 4.71 1.09 -8.76
CA LEU A 64 4.78 -0.05 -9.69
C LEU A 64 6.05 -0.01 -10.55
N GLU A 65 6.40 1.16 -11.09
CA GLU A 65 7.63 1.36 -11.87
C GLU A 65 8.89 1.15 -11.04
N GLY A 66 8.82 1.47 -9.74
CA GLY A 66 9.92 1.29 -8.78
C GLY A 66 10.19 -0.16 -8.37
N GLY A 67 9.43 -1.13 -8.89
CA GLY A 67 9.64 -2.56 -8.62
C GLY A 67 9.36 -2.94 -7.16
N ALA A 68 8.42 -2.27 -6.49
CA ALA A 68 8.08 -2.58 -5.12
C ALA A 68 7.48 -4.00 -5.02
N GLU A 69 8.19 -4.91 -4.35
CA GLU A 69 7.76 -6.30 -4.17
C GLU A 69 6.39 -6.41 -3.47
N PRO A 70 5.56 -7.40 -3.84
CA PRO A 70 4.34 -7.71 -3.12
C PRO A 70 4.67 -8.01 -1.64
N SER A 71 4.12 -7.19 -0.75
CA SER A 71 4.25 -7.37 0.69
C SER A 71 2.90 -7.79 1.28
N GLY A 72 2.88 -8.88 2.06
CA GLY A 72 1.72 -9.25 2.87
C GLY A 72 1.47 -8.30 4.06
N ARG A 73 2.39 -7.36 4.31
CA ARG A 73 2.27 -6.34 5.34
C ARG A 73 1.89 -5.00 4.72
N VAL A 74 0.76 -4.45 5.15
CA VAL A 74 0.31 -3.09 4.80
C VAL A 74 1.26 -2.03 5.36
N ARG A 75 1.85 -2.28 6.54
CA ARG A 75 2.84 -1.39 7.17
C ARG A 75 4.25 -1.81 6.78
N ALA A 76 5.08 -0.80 6.48
CA ALA A 76 6.51 -0.99 6.33
C ALA A 76 7.13 -1.59 7.62
N PRO A 77 8.17 -2.42 7.50
CA PRO A 77 8.94 -2.87 8.66
C PRO A 77 9.53 -1.66 9.42
N GLY A 78 9.72 -1.80 10.73
CA GLY A 78 10.35 -0.76 11.56
C GLY A 78 9.41 0.29 12.19
N GLY A 79 8.10 0.21 11.96
CA GLY A 79 7.12 1.12 12.59
C GLY A 79 6.67 0.74 14.02
N GLY A 80 7.27 -0.28 14.63
CA GLY A 80 6.97 -0.73 15.98
C GLY A 80 7.96 -0.19 17.00
N ARG A 81 7.61 -0.26 18.30
CA ARG A 81 8.59 -0.02 19.37
C ARG A 81 9.73 -1.04 19.19
N LYS A 82 10.97 -0.54 19.16
CA LYS A 82 12.16 -1.39 19.11
C LYS A 82 12.14 -2.40 20.25
N ALA A 83 12.81 -3.54 20.09
CA ALA A 83 12.93 -4.51 21.18
C ALA A 83 13.54 -3.82 22.40
N ALA A 84 13.07 -4.15 23.61
CA ALA A 84 13.56 -3.51 24.83
C ALA A 84 15.09 -3.69 25.00
N THR A 85 15.64 -4.79 24.48
CA THR A 85 17.07 -5.08 24.42
C THR A 85 17.86 -4.20 23.43
N GLU A 86 17.20 -3.62 22.42
CA GLU A 86 17.84 -2.63 21.53
C GLU A 86 17.96 -1.26 22.22
N THR A 87 16.98 -0.90 23.06
CA THR A 87 17.00 0.35 23.82
C THR A 87 17.78 0.25 25.13
N ASP A 88 17.83 -0.95 25.71
CA ASP A 88 18.55 -1.27 26.95
C ASP A 88 19.31 -2.60 26.77
N PRO A 89 20.58 -2.54 26.34
CA PRO A 89 21.43 -3.72 26.20
C PRO A 89 21.68 -4.48 27.52
N GLY A 90 21.51 -3.81 28.67
CA GLY A 90 21.69 -4.40 30.00
C GLY A 90 20.48 -5.21 30.48
N LEU A 91 19.33 -5.07 29.82
CA LEU A 91 18.09 -5.71 30.23
C LEU A 91 18.18 -7.24 30.25
N ALA A 92 18.71 -7.84 29.18
CA ALA A 92 18.82 -9.30 29.06
C ALA A 92 19.72 -9.92 30.16
N PRO A 93 20.96 -9.44 30.39
CA PRO A 93 21.79 -9.97 31.48
C PRO A 93 21.20 -9.70 32.87
N ALA A 94 20.56 -8.54 33.10
CA ALA A 94 19.93 -8.23 34.39
C ALA A 94 18.75 -9.17 34.71
N LEU A 95 17.88 -9.44 33.71
CA LEU A 95 16.79 -10.39 33.87
C LEU A 95 17.30 -11.80 34.11
N LYS A 96 18.41 -12.19 33.47
CA LYS A 96 19.03 -13.50 33.69
C LYS A 96 19.56 -13.64 35.13
N ALA A 97 20.23 -12.62 35.64
CA ALA A 97 20.73 -12.60 37.02
C ALA A 97 19.60 -12.68 38.08
N LEU A 98 18.40 -12.20 37.76
CA LEU A 98 17.22 -12.30 38.66
C LEU A 98 16.65 -13.71 38.75
N VAL A 99 16.81 -14.54 37.73
CA VAL A 99 16.22 -15.89 37.65
C VAL A 99 17.22 -17.01 37.88
N ASP A 100 18.52 -16.72 37.78
CA ASP A 100 19.56 -17.71 38.07
C ASP A 100 19.51 -18.05 39.58
N PRO A 101 19.40 -19.34 39.95
CA PRO A 101 19.32 -19.75 41.33
C PRO A 101 20.61 -19.38 42.06
N HIS A 102 20.49 -18.70 43.20
CA HIS A 102 21.60 -18.53 44.12
C HIS A 102 22.01 -19.92 44.63
N THR A 103 23.13 -20.41 44.13
CA THR A 103 23.81 -21.61 44.66
C THR A 103 24.32 -21.36 46.07
#